data_AF-A0A8G0S8D1-F1
#
_entry.id   AF-A0A8G0S8D1-F1
#
_cell.length_a   1.000
_cell.length_b   1.000
_cell.length_c   1.000
_cell.angle_alpha   90.00
_cell.angle_beta   90.00
_cell.angle_gamma   90.00
#
_symmetry.space_group_name_H-M   'P 1'
#
loop_
_entity.id
_entity.type
_entity.pdbx_description
1 polymer ?
#
loop_
_entity_poly.entity_id
_entity_poly.type
_entity_poly.pdbx_seq_one_letter_code
_entity_poly.pdbx_strand_id
1 'polypeptide(L)'
;GQQIVFGDGDGKTFIPFSGDLDVVGHELTHGVTEHTANLEYENESGALNESISDIIGNAIKGKGWLIGEDVYTPNIPEDALRSLEDPTLYG
;
A
#
# COMPACT_ATOMS: atom_id res chain seq x y z
N GLY A 1 -6.31 11.45 9.69
CA GLY A 1 -7.59 10.73 9.88
C GLY A 1 -7.72 10.19 11.30
N GLN A 2 -8.87 9.62 11.63
CA GLN A 2 -9.13 8.97 12.94
C GLN A 2 -9.31 7.46 12.85
N GLN A 3 -9.51 6.93 11.63
CA GLN A 3 -9.78 5.52 11.39
C GLN A 3 -9.29 5.13 10.00
N ILE A 4 -9.09 3.83 9.82
CA ILE A 4 -8.87 3.21 8.51
C ILE A 4 -10.17 2.59 8.04
N VAL A 5 -10.45 2.68 6.74
CA VAL A 5 -11.64 2.08 6.12
C VAL A 5 -11.17 1.22 4.95
N PHE A 6 -11.51 -0.06 4.97
CA PHE A 6 -11.21 -0.98 3.88
C PHE A 6 -12.48 -1.27 3.08
N GLY A 7 -12.39 -1.17 1.76
CA GLY A 7 -13.43 -1.66 0.86
C GLY A 7 -13.34 -3.17 0.64
N ASP A 8 -14.45 -3.78 0.23
CA ASP A 8 -14.50 -5.21 -0.11
C ASP A 8 -13.92 -5.53 -1.51
N GLY A 9 -13.62 -4.50 -2.30
CA GLY A 9 -13.24 -4.67 -3.71
C GLY A 9 -14.43 -5.03 -4.61
N ASP A 10 -14.16 -5.27 -5.89
CA ASP A 10 -15.16 -5.64 -6.89
C ASP A 10 -15.12 -7.13 -7.28
N GLY A 11 -14.21 -7.89 -6.66
CA GLY A 11 -13.95 -9.30 -6.94
C GLY A 11 -13.22 -9.56 -8.25
N LYS A 12 -12.73 -8.52 -8.94
CA LYS A 12 -12.02 -8.64 -10.22
C LYS A 12 -10.66 -7.97 -10.21
N THR A 13 -10.63 -6.68 -9.88
CA THR A 13 -9.39 -5.92 -9.72
C THR A 13 -8.92 -5.99 -8.28
N PHE A 14 -9.85 -5.96 -7.33
CA PHE A 14 -9.53 -6.13 -5.92
C PHE A 14 -10.50 -7.09 -5.23
N ILE A 15 -9.96 -7.85 -4.29
CA ILE A 15 -10.72 -8.49 -3.20
C ILE A 15 -10.60 -7.61 -1.93
N PRO A 16 -11.15 -7.97 -0.76
CA PRO A 16 -11.13 -7.09 0.41
C PRO A 16 -9.72 -6.59 0.77
N PHE A 17 -9.53 -5.27 0.81
CA PHE A 17 -8.20 -4.63 0.97
C PHE A 17 -7.49 -5.00 2.28
N SER A 18 -8.25 -5.36 3.32
CA SER A 18 -7.69 -5.85 4.59
C SER A 18 -7.06 -7.24 4.51
N GLY A 19 -7.16 -7.91 3.35
CA GLY A 19 -6.57 -9.22 3.10
C GLY A 19 -5.05 -9.20 2.90
N ASP A 20 -4.46 -8.02 2.64
CA ASP A 20 -3.01 -7.86 2.53
C ASP A 20 -2.45 -7.11 3.75
N LEU A 21 -1.44 -7.69 4.40
CA LEU A 21 -0.81 -7.11 5.57
C LEU A 21 -0.01 -5.84 5.23
N ASP A 22 0.56 -5.73 4.03
CA ASP A 22 1.25 -4.51 3.63
C ASP A 22 0.26 -3.35 3.39
N VAL A 23 -0.93 -3.61 2.84
CA VAL A 23 -2.00 -2.62 2.70
C VAL A 23 -2.48 -2.13 4.06
N VAL A 24 -2.67 -3.04 5.03
CA VAL A 24 -3.02 -2.65 6.41
C VAL A 24 -1.92 -1.79 7.05
N GLY A 25 -0.65 -2.18 6.87
CA GLY A 25 0.50 -1.43 7.35
C GLY A 25 0.64 -0.05 6.69
N HIS A 26 0.37 0.03 5.38
CA HIS A 26 0.40 1.25 4.59
C HIS A 26 -0.62 2.27 5.14
N GLU A 27 -1.89 1.87 5.29
CA GLU A 27 -2.94 2.77 5.78
C GLU A 27 -2.70 3.25 7.22
N LEU A 28 -2.17 2.37 8.09
CA LEU A 28 -1.80 2.76 9.45
C LEU A 28 -0.64 3.75 9.44
N THR A 29 0.31 3.59 8.52
CA THR A 29 1.48 4.46 8.40
C THR A 29 1.12 5.88 7.99
N HIS A 30 0.08 6.08 7.17
CA HIS A 30 -0.43 7.43 6.93
C HIS A 30 -0.82 8.15 8.22
N GLY A 31 -1.47 7.44 9.14
CA GLY A 31 -1.80 7.97 10.47
C GLY A 31 -0.55 8.32 11.30
N VAL A 32 0.50 7.50 11.22
CA VAL A 32 1.80 7.80 11.86
C VAL A 32 2.44 9.04 11.24
N THR A 33 2.49 9.13 9.92
CA THR A 33 3.07 10.26 9.18
C THR A 33 2.35 11.56 9.53
N GLU A 34 1.01 11.56 9.56
CA GLU A 34 0.20 12.72 9.97
C GLU A 34 0.55 13.23 11.38
N HIS A 35 0.79 12.34 12.34
CA HIS A 35 1.12 12.70 13.72
C HIS A 35 2.62 12.95 13.96
N THR A 36 3.45 12.85 12.93
CA THR A 36 4.90 13.03 13.03
C THR A 36 5.41 14.07 12.04
N ALA A 37 5.82 13.66 10.84
CA ALA A 37 6.35 14.55 9.81
C ALA A 37 5.28 15.46 9.20
N ASN A 38 4.01 15.07 9.28
CA ASN A 38 2.85 15.76 8.71
C ASN A 38 3.07 16.21 7.25
N LEU A 39 3.54 15.28 6.43
CA LEU A 39 3.83 15.52 5.01
C LEU A 39 2.53 15.86 4.27
N GLU A 40 2.51 17.03 3.63
CA GLU A 40 1.42 17.45 2.75
C GLU A 40 1.25 16.43 1.62
N TYR A 41 0.00 16.09 1.32
CA TYR A 41 -0.33 15.09 0.31
C TYR A 41 -0.32 15.69 -1.11
N GLU A 42 0.80 16.31 -1.48
CA GLU A 42 0.95 17.02 -2.75
C GLU A 42 2.39 16.93 -3.25
N ASN A 43 2.56 16.82 -4.57
CA ASN A 43 3.86 16.83 -5.25
C ASN A 43 4.86 15.84 -4.61
N GLU A 44 6.10 16.27 -4.38
CA GLU A 44 7.15 15.43 -3.77
C GLU A 44 6.84 15.06 -2.32
N SER A 45 6.16 15.93 -1.57
CA SER A 45 5.76 15.63 -0.19
C SER A 45 4.74 14.50 -0.14
N GLY A 46 3.78 14.50 -1.06
CA GLY A 46 2.82 13.41 -1.21
C GLY A 46 3.48 12.12 -1.65
N ALA A 47 4.41 12.19 -2.60
CA ALA A 47 5.18 11.02 -3.03
C ALA A 47 6.02 10.42 -1.89
N LEU A 48 6.61 11.25 -1.02
CA LEU A 48 7.29 10.77 0.18
C LEU A 48 6.33 10.15 1.19
N ASN A 49 5.12 10.72 1.37
CA ASN A 49 4.09 10.16 2.24
C ASN A 49 3.70 8.74 1.81
N GLU A 50 3.39 8.55 0.52
CA GLU A 50 3.11 7.23 -0.08
C GLU A 50 4.29 6.26 0.05
N SER A 51 5.50 6.71 -0.29
CA SER A 51 6.68 5.86 -0.26
C SER A 51 7.01 5.36 1.14
N ILE A 52 6.85 6.20 2.17
CA ILE A 52 7.04 5.80 3.57
C ILE A 52 6.00 4.76 3.98
N SER A 53 4.73 4.93 3.56
CA SER A 53 3.67 3.96 3.82
C SER A 53 3.95 2.61 3.16
N ASP A 54 4.42 2.57 1.91
CA ASP A 54 4.83 1.34 1.22
C ASP A 54 6.02 0.65 1.91
N ILE A 55 7.06 1.41 2.27
CA ILE A 55 8.26 0.87 2.93
C ILE A 55 7.89 0.23 4.26
N ILE A 56 7.09 0.90 5.09
CA ILE A 56 6.70 0.38 6.40
C ILE A 56 5.71 -0.79 6.25
N GLY A 57 4.73 -0.69 5.35
CA GLY A 57 3.79 -1.78 5.06
C GLY A 57 4.51 -3.06 4.62
N ASN A 58 5.41 -2.94 3.63
CA ASN A 58 6.21 -4.06 3.15
C ASN A 58 7.14 -4.62 4.24
N ALA A 59 7.77 -3.77 5.07
CA ALA A 59 8.60 -4.22 6.19
C ALA A 59 7.81 -4.98 7.26
N ILE A 60 6.55 -4.60 7.52
CA ILE A 60 5.65 -5.32 8.43
C ILE A 60 5.31 -6.70 7.86
N LYS A 61 4.99 -6.76 6.56
CA LYS A 61 4.67 -8.02 5.87
C LYS A 61 5.87 -8.96 5.82
N GLY A 62 7.07 -8.43 5.56
CA GLY A 62 8.33 -9.17 5.55
C GLY A 62 8.41 -10.24 4.45
N LYS A 63 7.70 -10.05 3.34
CA LYS A 63 7.60 -11.01 2.23
C LYS A 63 7.72 -10.28 0.89
N GLY A 64 8.85 -10.45 0.21
CA GLY A 64 9.09 -9.87 -1.11
C GLY A 64 9.12 -8.34 -1.12
N TRP A 65 9.07 -7.76 -2.31
CA TRP A 65 9.11 -6.31 -2.56
C TRP A 65 7.88 -5.81 -3.30
N LEU A 66 6.82 -6.62 -3.32
CA LEU A 66 5.53 -6.27 -3.92
C LEU A 66 4.66 -5.59 -2.87
N ILE A 67 3.73 -4.76 -3.35
CA ILE A 67 2.71 -4.07 -2.54
C ILE A 67 1.33 -4.50 -3.03
N GLY A 68 0.50 -5.01 -2.13
CA GLY A 68 -0.90 -5.35 -2.40
C GLY A 68 -1.11 -6.61 -3.24
N GLU A 69 -0.09 -7.45 -3.42
CA GLU A 69 -0.17 -8.64 -4.27
C GLU A 69 -1.16 -9.69 -3.77
N ASP A 70 -1.49 -9.69 -2.46
CA ASP A 70 -2.44 -10.66 -1.92
C ASP A 70 -3.91 -10.24 -2.16
N VAL A 71 -4.16 -9.01 -2.60
CA VAL A 71 -5.52 -8.46 -2.82
C VAL A 71 -5.78 -7.92 -4.23
N TYR A 72 -4.74 -7.70 -5.03
CA TYR A 72 -4.83 -7.22 -6.41
C TYR A 72 -5.09 -8.40 -7.37
N THR A 73 -5.95 -8.17 -8.37
CA THR A 73 -6.16 -9.03 -9.56
C THR A 73 -6.13 -10.54 -9.25
N PRO A 74 -7.06 -11.09 -8.43
CA PRO A 74 -7.02 -12.47 -7.92
C PRO A 74 -6.95 -13.60 -8.96
N ASN A 75 -7.14 -13.28 -10.26
CA ASN A 75 -7.06 -14.23 -11.37
C ASN A 75 -5.80 -14.06 -12.24
N ILE A 76 -4.91 -13.12 -11.90
CA ILE A 76 -3.62 -12.91 -12.55
C ILE A 76 -2.55 -13.30 -11.53
N PRO A 77 -1.74 -14.34 -11.78
CA PRO A 77 -0.69 -14.73 -10.86
C PRO A 77 0.55 -13.83 -11.02
N GLU A 78 1.29 -13.66 -9.94
CA GLU A 78 2.61 -13.01 -9.92
C GLU A 78 2.61 -11.53 -10.36
N ASP A 79 1.49 -10.81 -10.17
CA ASP A 79 1.41 -9.37 -10.27
C ASP A 79 1.13 -8.70 -8.92
N ALA A 80 1.17 -7.37 -8.91
CA ALA A 80 0.95 -6.55 -7.73
C ALA A 80 0.50 -5.14 -8.15
N LEU A 81 0.09 -4.33 -7.18
CA LEU A 81 -0.21 -2.92 -7.44
C LEU A 81 1.07 -2.11 -7.70
N ARG A 82 2.13 -2.39 -6.94
CA ARG A 82 3.45 -1.74 -7.07
C ARG A 82 4.58 -2.71 -6.76
N SER A 83 5.79 -2.38 -7.22
CA SER A 83 7.03 -3.07 -6.88
C SER A 83 8.05 -2.06 -6.35
N LEU A 84 8.59 -2.33 -5.17
CA LEU A 84 9.70 -1.57 -4.58
C LEU A 84 11.05 -1.95 -5.21
N GLU A 85 11.16 -3.14 -5.78
CA GLU A 85 12.38 -3.63 -6.45
C GLU A 85 12.51 -3.05 -7.87
N ASP A 86 11.41 -3.02 -8.61
CA ASP A 86 11.33 -2.41 -9.95
C ASP A 86 10.06 -1.55 -10.09
N PRO A 87 10.13 -0.27 -9.71
CA PRO A 87 8.99 0.64 -9.79
C PRO A 87 8.45 0.87 -11.21
N THR A 88 9.21 0.50 -12.26
CA THR A 88 8.77 0.69 -13.66
C THR A 88 7.82 -0.41 -14.14
N LEU A 89 7.65 -1.49 -13.37
CA LEU A 89 6.88 -2.66 -13.78
C LEU A 89 5.36 -2.42 -13.85
N TYR A 90 4.82 -1.52 -13.02
CA TYR A 90 3.38 -1.27 -12.88
C TYR A 90 3.00 0.21 -13.04
N GLY A 91 3.93 1.03 -13.56
CA GLY A 91 3.78 2.47 -13.78
C GLY A 91 3.29 2.86 -15.17
#